data_AF-A0A7S1HBN0-F1
#
_entry.id   AF-A0A7S1HBN0-F1
#
_cell.length_a   1.000
_cell.length_b   1.000
_cell.length_c   1.000
_cell.angle_alpha   90.00
_cell.angle_beta   90.00
_cell.angle_gamma   90.00
#
_symmetry.space_group_name_H-M   'P 1'
#
loop_
_entity.id
_entity.type
_entity.pdbx_description
1 polymer ?
#
loop_
_entity_poly.entity_id
_entity_poly.type
_entity_poly.pdbx_seq_one_letter_code
_entity_poly.pdbx_strand_id
1 'polypeptide(L)'
;QALNNQSYTASATLDWQTIGDLSGTVSAKSDRALADFNIGSGVDPIFKKNTEGNDTFQAIARLGVATRYSVEAGYTNARRHFTASEYDRFAYRQGTTSLGLYAAPAGNVKLGLVGRHTAGQYPRYPVGIGLDPQ
;
A
#
# COMPACT_ATOMS: atom_id res chain seq x y z
N GLN A 1 -11.27 -21.73 24.10
CA GLN A 1 -11.07 -20.36 24.64
C GLN A 1 -11.26 -19.40 23.48
N ALA A 2 -12.15 -18.42 23.60
CA ALA A 2 -12.45 -17.50 22.49
C ALA A 2 -11.30 -16.51 22.32
N LEU A 3 -10.60 -16.54 21.19
CA LEU A 3 -9.59 -15.53 20.86
C LEU A 3 -10.32 -14.22 20.58
N ASN A 4 -10.22 -13.28 21.53
CA ASN A 4 -10.73 -11.93 21.39
C ASN A 4 -9.74 -11.15 20.51
N ASN A 5 -9.84 -11.31 19.19
CA ASN A 5 -8.96 -10.62 18.25
C ASN A 5 -9.50 -9.20 18.05
N GLN A 6 -8.96 -8.24 18.81
CA GLN A 6 -9.33 -6.84 18.70
C GLN A 6 -8.53 -6.20 17.57
N SER A 7 -9.12 -6.14 16.37
CA SER A 7 -8.61 -5.34 15.26
C SER A 7 -9.15 -3.91 15.35
N TYR A 8 -8.27 -2.93 15.23
CA TYR A 8 -8.64 -1.51 15.15
C TYR A 8 -8.22 -0.96 13.79
N THR A 9 -9.14 -0.29 13.12
CA THR A 9 -8.88 0.39 11.84
C THR A 9 -9.24 1.86 11.99
N ALA A 10 -8.34 2.74 11.55
CA ALA A 10 -8.57 4.16 11.40
C ALA A 10 -8.31 4.55 9.94
N SER A 11 -9.22 5.32 9.34
CA SER A 11 -9.06 5.81 7.97
C SER A 11 -9.56 7.24 7.84
N ALA A 12 -8.87 8.03 7.02
CA ALA A 12 -9.27 9.37 6.63
C ALA A 12 -9.12 9.52 5.11
N THR A 13 -10.10 10.17 4.49
CA THR A 13 -10.10 10.48 3.07
C THR A 13 -10.50 11.94 2.88
N LEU A 14 -9.78 12.64 2.02
CA LEU A 14 -10.04 14.01 1.62
C LEU A 14 -10.16 14.06 0.10
N ASP A 15 -11.33 14.47 -0.37
CA ASP A 15 -11.59 14.78 -1.77
C ASP A 15 -11.58 16.29 -1.97
N TRP A 16 -10.97 16.73 -3.06
CA TRP A 16 -10.86 18.14 -3.40
C TRP A 16 -11.02 18.38 -4.89
N GLN A 17 -11.46 19.59 -5.23
CA GLN A 17 -11.62 20.05 -6.60
C GLN A 17 -11.35 21.56 -6.65
N THR A 18 -10.61 22.00 -7.66
CA THR A 18 -10.31 23.41 -7.88
C THR A 18 -11.00 23.94 -9.13
N ILE A 19 -10.99 25.28 -9.26
CA ILE A 19 -11.36 25.97 -10.49
C ILE A 19 -10.28 25.62 -11.54
N GLY A 20 -10.67 24.96 -12.64
CA GLY A 20 -9.73 24.48 -13.67
C GLY A 20 -9.66 22.96 -13.86
N ASP A 21 -10.70 22.22 -13.47
CA ASP A 21 -10.83 20.76 -13.68
C ASP A 21 -9.72 19.91 -13.06
N LEU A 22 -8.97 20.47 -12.10
CA LEU A 22 -8.04 19.73 -11.28
C LEU A 22 -8.78 19.24 -10.03
N SER A 23 -8.83 17.93 -9.86
CA SER A 23 -9.43 17.28 -8.71
C SER A 23 -8.53 16.18 -8.19
N GLY A 24 -8.77 15.74 -6.97
CA GLY A 24 -7.97 14.68 -6.39
C GLY A 24 -8.56 14.11 -5.13
N THR A 25 -7.94 13.02 -4.72
CA THR A 25 -8.28 12.27 -3.51
C THR A 25 -6.99 11.95 -2.78
N VAL A 26 -6.94 12.24 -1.49
CA VAL A 26 -5.87 11.82 -0.59
C VAL A 26 -6.49 10.95 0.49
N SER A 27 -5.97 9.75 0.69
CA SER A 27 -6.44 8.83 1.73
C SER A 27 -5.29 8.26 2.55
N ALA A 28 -5.55 8.07 3.83
CA ALA A 28 -4.66 7.43 4.77
C ALA A 28 -5.45 6.40 5.56
N LYS A 29 -4.87 5.21 5.72
CA LYS A 29 -5.46 4.10 6.48
C LYS A 29 -4.39 3.49 7.37
N SER A 30 -4.73 3.24 8.63
CA SER A 30 -3.92 2.51 9.59
C SER A 30 -4.75 1.38 10.16
N ASP A 31 -4.28 0.16 10.00
CA ASP A 31 -4.90 -1.05 10.52
C ASP A 31 -3.97 -1.67 11.56
N ARG A 32 -4.50 -2.02 12.73
CA ARG A 32 -3.77 -2.71 13.79
C ARG A 32 -4.53 -3.98 14.18
N ALA A 33 -3.94 -5.14 13.95
CA ALA A 33 -4.53 -6.43 14.31
C ALA A 33 -3.57 -7.22 15.21
N LEU A 34 -4.10 -8.01 16.15
CA LEU A 34 -3.29 -9.02 16.83
C LEU A 34 -2.95 -10.11 15.80
N ALA A 35 -1.66 -10.36 15.61
CA ALA A 35 -1.21 -11.42 14.71
C ALA A 35 -1.52 -12.77 15.36
N ASP A 36 -2.12 -13.67 14.58
CA ASP A 36 -2.54 -14.99 15.04
C ASP A 36 -1.31 -15.81 15.46
N PHE A 37 -1.46 -16.64 16.50
CA PHE A 37 -0.36 -17.40 17.11
C PHE A 37 0.18 -18.53 16.23
N ASN A 38 -0.35 -18.70 15.01
CA ASN A 38 -0.13 -19.90 14.21
C ASN A 38 0.23 -19.56 12.75
N ILE A 39 1.44 -19.03 12.55
CA ILE A 39 1.96 -18.71 11.21
C ILE A 39 2.77 -19.91 10.68
N GLY A 40 2.07 -20.98 10.33
CA GLY A 40 2.60 -22.13 9.57
C GLY A 40 3.29 -23.23 10.38
N SER A 41 3.19 -24.47 9.88
CA SER A 41 3.82 -25.67 10.46
C SER A 41 5.33 -25.60 10.35
N GLY A 42 6.04 -25.57 11.48
CA GLY A 42 7.51 -25.68 11.53
C GLY A 42 8.23 -24.65 12.42
N VAL A 43 7.50 -23.80 13.15
CA VAL A 43 8.07 -22.87 14.13
C VAL A 43 7.55 -23.25 15.52
N ASP A 44 8.43 -23.33 16.52
CA ASP A 44 8.03 -23.53 17.92
C ASP A 44 6.94 -22.52 18.31
N PRO A 45 5.91 -22.93 19.07
CA PRO A 45 4.83 -22.03 19.47
C PRO A 45 5.37 -20.91 20.37
N ILE A 46 5.57 -19.72 19.78
CA ILE A 46 6.02 -18.53 20.50
C ILE A 46 4.79 -17.81 21.09
N PHE A 47 4.61 -17.90 22.40
CA PHE A 47 3.54 -17.26 23.18
C PHE A 47 3.72 -15.73 23.38
N LYS A 48 4.40 -15.02 22.48
CA LYS A 48 4.55 -13.55 22.56
C LYS A 48 3.46 -12.84 21.76
N LYS A 49 2.86 -11.83 22.38
CA LYS A 49 1.90 -10.91 21.76
C LYS A 49 2.55 -10.25 20.53
N ASN A 50 2.13 -10.67 19.33
CA ASN A 50 2.52 -10.02 18.09
C ASN A 50 1.35 -9.12 17.62
N THR A 51 1.66 -7.90 17.23
CA THR A 51 0.67 -6.95 16.71
C THR A 51 1.18 -6.49 15.37
N GLU A 52 0.40 -6.78 14.33
CA GLU A 52 0.63 -6.38 12.96
C GLU A 52 0.00 -4.99 12.75
N GLY A 53 0.81 -4.04 12.30
CA GLY A 53 0.36 -2.73 11.85
C GLY A 53 0.53 -2.60 10.35
N ASN A 54 -0.49 -2.11 9.67
CA ASN A 54 -0.46 -1.81 8.25
C ASN A 54 -0.92 -0.38 8.00
N ASP A 55 0.00 0.45 7.51
CA ASP A 55 -0.27 1.84 7.16
C ASP A 55 -0.25 1.98 5.64
N THR A 56 -1.32 2.53 5.07
CA THR A 56 -1.43 2.82 3.65
C THR A 56 -1.74 4.29 3.45
N PHE A 57 -0.97 4.92 2.58
CA PHE A 57 -1.20 6.28 2.11
C PHE A 57 -1.42 6.23 0.61
N GLN A 58 -2.43 6.93 0.12
CA GLN A 58 -2.73 7.06 -1.30
C GLN A 58 -3.02 8.51 -1.63
N ALA A 59 -2.49 8.97 -2.76
CA ALA A 59 -2.79 10.26 -3.33
C ALA A 59 -3.05 10.09 -4.82
N ILE A 60 -4.15 10.67 -5.30
CA ILE A 60 -4.51 10.71 -6.71
C ILE A 60 -4.85 12.15 -7.08
N ALA A 61 -4.28 12.62 -8.18
CA ALA A 61 -4.62 13.89 -8.80
C ALA A 61 -5.07 13.64 -10.24
N ARG A 62 -6.12 14.34 -10.65
CA ARG A 62 -6.75 14.24 -11.96
C ARG A 62 -6.92 15.64 -12.53
N LEU A 63 -6.55 15.82 -13.77
CA LEU A 63 -6.73 17.06 -14.50
C LEU A 63 -7.62 16.82 -15.72
N GLY A 64 -8.60 17.70 -15.93
CA GLY A 64 -9.41 17.73 -17.16
C GLY A 64 -10.51 16.67 -17.21
N VAL A 65 -11.01 16.20 -16.06
CA VAL A 65 -12.03 15.14 -15.98
C VAL A 65 -13.32 15.47 -16.74
N ALA A 66 -13.69 16.76 -16.83
CA ALA A 66 -14.85 17.24 -17.57
C ALA A 66 -14.56 17.51 -19.07
N THR A 67 -13.32 17.30 -19.51
CA THR A 67 -12.88 17.61 -20.88
C THR A 67 -12.69 16.35 -21.72
N ARG A 68 -12.41 16.53 -23.02
CA ARG A 68 -12.12 15.41 -23.92
C ARG A 68 -10.84 14.66 -23.57
N TYR A 69 -9.93 15.27 -22.82
CA TYR A 69 -8.65 14.65 -22.44
C TYR A 69 -8.42 14.81 -20.95
N SER A 70 -8.10 13.71 -20.26
CA SER A 70 -7.75 13.78 -18.84
C SER A 70 -6.45 13.10 -18.54
N VAL A 71 -5.76 13.63 -17.54
CA VAL A 71 -4.52 13.08 -17.00
C VAL A 71 -4.77 12.68 -15.56
N GLU A 72 -4.30 11.50 -15.16
CA GLU A 72 -4.35 11.03 -13.79
C GLU A 72 -2.95 10.66 -13.32
N ALA A 73 -2.52 11.21 -12.19
CA ALA A 73 -1.32 10.81 -11.49
C ALA A 73 -1.70 10.18 -10.15
N GLY A 74 -1.08 9.04 -9.84
CA GLY A 74 -1.35 8.29 -8.62
C GLY A 74 -0.06 7.93 -7.90
N TYR A 75 -0.10 7.98 -6.58
CA TYR A 75 0.94 7.48 -5.70
C TYR A 75 0.31 6.69 -4.56
N THR A 76 0.91 5.54 -4.24
CA THR A 76 0.49 4.70 -3.11
C THR A 76 1.71 4.23 -2.36
N ASN A 77 1.72 4.44 -1.04
CA ASN A 77 2.73 3.91 -0.14
C ASN A 77 2.06 2.98 0.86
N ALA A 78 2.50 1.72 0.90
CA ALA A 78 2.06 0.75 1.89
C ALA A 78 3.24 0.34 2.77
N ARG A 79 3.01 0.28 4.09
CA ARG A 79 4.01 -0.10 5.09
C ARG A 79 3.37 -1.11 6.03
N ARG A 80 4.03 -2.25 6.18
CA ARG A 80 3.66 -3.29 7.15
C ARG A 80 4.75 -3.42 8.19
N HIS A 81 4.41 -3.28 9.46
CA HIS A 81 5.33 -3.41 10.59
C HIS A 81 4.80 -4.42 11.61
N PHE A 82 5.71 -5.12 12.29
CA PHE A 82 5.39 -6.08 13.35
C PHE A 82 6.00 -5.62 14.67
N THR A 83 5.31 -5.84 15.79
CA THR A 83 5.81 -5.42 17.12
C THR A 83 6.81 -6.44 17.71
N ALA A 84 6.78 -7.68 17.25
CA ALA A 84 7.72 -8.72 17.65
C ALA A 84 8.96 -8.72 16.73
N SER A 85 10.14 -8.55 17.33
CA SER A 85 11.44 -8.53 16.64
C SER A 85 11.74 -9.79 15.82
N GLU A 86 11.15 -10.92 16.20
CA GLU A 86 11.29 -12.23 15.54
C GLU A 86 10.59 -12.28 14.16
N TYR A 87 9.62 -11.36 13.92
CA TYR A 87 8.83 -11.23 12.69
C TYR A 87 9.19 -10.03 11.81
N ASP A 88 10.19 -9.23 12.22
CA ASP A 88 10.69 -8.08 11.43
C ASP A 88 11.15 -8.47 10.00
N ARG A 89 11.45 -9.76 9.77
CA ARG A 89 11.78 -10.32 8.44
C ARG A 89 10.64 -10.18 7.41
N PHE A 90 9.39 -9.99 7.86
CA PHE A 90 8.22 -9.84 7.00
C PHE A 90 7.74 -8.38 6.87
N ALA A 91 8.43 -7.44 7.52
CA ALA A 91 8.18 -6.02 7.32
C ALA A 91 8.45 -5.66 5.85
N TYR A 92 7.53 -4.93 5.24
CA TYR A 92 7.65 -4.54 3.83
C TYR A 92 7.21 -3.09 3.65
N ARG A 93 7.91 -2.41 2.75
CA ARG A 93 7.54 -1.09 2.27
C ARG A 93 7.39 -1.14 0.76
N GLN A 94 6.20 -0.81 0.27
CA GLN A 94 5.90 -0.68 -1.15
C GLN A 94 5.58 0.76 -1.49
N GLY A 95 6.21 1.27 -2.55
CA GLY A 95 5.77 2.47 -3.26
C GLY A 95 5.25 2.05 -4.63
N THR A 96 4.07 2.53 -5.01
CA THR A 96 3.57 2.49 -6.37
C THR A 96 3.38 3.91 -6.87
N THR A 97 3.84 4.19 -8.08
CA THR A 97 3.49 5.40 -8.82
C THR A 97 2.80 5.00 -10.11
N SER A 98 1.77 5.76 -10.51
CA SER A 98 1.05 5.55 -11.77
C SER A 98 0.80 6.88 -12.48
N LEU A 99 0.80 6.83 -13.80
CA LEU A 99 0.44 7.93 -14.67
C LEU A 99 -0.47 7.41 -15.77
N GLY A 100 -1.64 8.02 -15.91
CA GLY A 100 -2.68 7.69 -16.87
C GLY A 100 -3.02 8.86 -17.76
N LEU A 101 -3.20 8.60 -19.05
CA LEU A 101 -3.71 9.51 -20.05
C LEU A 101 -5.01 8.94 -20.60
N TYR A 102 -6.04 9.77 -20.69
CA TYR A 102 -7.35 9.37 -21.18
C TYR A 102 -7.88 10.33 -22.24
N ALA A 103 -8.59 9.79 -23.22
CA ALA A 103 -9.24 10.53 -24.28
C ALA A 103 -10.69 10.06 -24.44
N ALA A 104 -11.63 11.00 -24.55
CA ALA A 104 -13.04 10.76 -24.82
C ALA A 104 -13.43 11.37 -26.17
N PRO A 105 -13.14 10.68 -27.29
CA PRO A 105 -13.36 11.21 -28.64
C PRO A 105 -14.85 11.34 -29.00
N ALA A 106 -15.70 10.50 -28.42
CA ALA A 106 -17.16 10.60 -28.48
C ALA A 106 -17.72 10.47 -27.06
N GLY A 107 -18.85 11.11 -26.75
CA GLY A 107 -19.42 11.15 -25.39
C GLY A 107 -19.76 9.78 -24.77
N ASN A 108 -19.66 8.71 -25.56
CA ASN A 108 -19.91 7.33 -25.16
C ASN A 108 -18.65 6.44 -25.11
N VAL A 109 -17.46 6.95 -25.47
CA VAL A 109 -16.22 6.15 -25.51
C VAL A 109 -15.11 6.88 -24.75
N LYS A 110 -14.47 6.19 -23.80
CA LYS A 110 -13.26 6.65 -23.11
C LYS A 110 -12.13 5.66 -23.36
N LEU A 111 -11.07 6.12 -24.00
CA LEU A 111 -9.82 5.39 -24.22
C LEU A 111 -8.80 5.84 -23.17
N GLY A 112 -7.96 4.91 -22.70
CA GLY A 112 -6.96 5.22 -21.68
C GLY A 112 -5.69 4.42 -21.87
N LEU A 113 -4.55 5.06 -21.60
CA LEU A 113 -3.24 4.43 -21.49
C LEU A 113 -2.68 4.72 -20.10
N VAL A 114 -2.29 3.69 -19.38
CA VAL A 114 -1.79 3.83 -18.00
C VAL A 114 -0.46 3.11 -17.85
N GLY A 115 0.54 3.86 -17.40
CA GLY A 115 1.82 3.32 -16.93
C GLY A 115 1.80 3.21 -15.41
N ARG A 116 2.30 2.08 -14.88
CA ARG A 116 2.47 1.86 -13.44
C ARG A 116 3.86 1.34 -13.15
N HIS A 117 4.49 1.90 -12.12
CA HIS A 117 5.75 1.44 -11.58
C HIS A 117 5.60 1.12 -10.10
N THR A 118 6.04 -0.07 -9.68
CA THR A 118 5.97 -0.52 -8.30
C THR A 118 7.37 -0.86 -7.83
N ALA A 119 7.83 -0.20 -6.76
CA ALA A 119 9.10 -0.47 -6.11
C ALA A 119 8.84 -0.96 -4.68
N GLY A 120 9.43 -2.10 -4.34
CA GLY A 120 9.28 -2.75 -3.06
C GLY A 120 10.62 -2.97 -2.39
N GLN A 121 10.75 -2.61 -1.12
CA GLN A 121 11.94 -2.91 -0.33
C GLN A 121 11.55 -3.80 0.85
N TYR A 122 12.23 -4.94 0.98
CA TYR A 122 12.21 -5.81 2.14
C TYR A 122 13.46 -5.49 2.97
N PRO A 123 13.38 -4.67 4.02
CA PRO A 123 14.55 -4.12 4.70
C PRO A 123 15.39 -5.15 5.46
N ARG A 124 14.98 -6.42 5.57
CA ARG A 124 15.73 -7.47 6.26
C ARG A 124 15.71 -8.80 5.51
N TYR A 125 16.30 -8.82 4.31
CA TYR A 125 16.95 -10.05 3.85
C TYR A 125 18.35 -10.07 4.47
N PRO A 126 18.78 -11.14 5.18
CA PRO A 126 20.20 -11.32 5.43
C PRO A 126 20.87 -11.37 4.05
N VAL A 127 21.79 -10.43 3.83
CA VAL A 127 22.72 -10.48 2.70
C VAL A 127 23.36 -11.85 2.78
N GLY A 128 23.17 -12.65 1.72
CA GLY A 128 23.71 -13.99 1.64
C GLY A 128 25.17 -13.97 2.04
N ILE A 129 25.52 -14.87 2.94
CA ILE A 129 26.90 -15.18 3.30
C ILE A 129 27.59 -15.45 1.95
N GLY A 130 28.44 -14.51 1.51
CA GLY A 130 29.32 -14.76 0.38
C GLY A 130 30.19 -15.94 0.79
N LEU A 131 29.93 -17.11 0.22
CA LEU A 131 30.87 -18.21 0.27
C LEU A 131 32.10 -17.72 -0.48
N ASP A 132 33.14 -17.40 0.25
CA ASP A 132 34.48 -17.13 -0.25
C ASP A 132 35.03 -18.46 -0.80
N PRO A 133 35.25 -18.62 -2.11
CA PRO A 133 35.93 -19.79 -2.63
C PRO A 133 37.43 -19.63 -2.35
N GLN A 134 37.97 -20.44 -1.43
CA GLN A 134 39.41 -20.68 -1.34
C GLN A 134 39.90 -21.53 -2.51
#